data_AF-A0A1Q7QXM0-F1
#
_entry.id   AF-A0A1Q7QXM0-F1
#
_cell.length_a   1.000
_cell.length_b   1.000
_cell.length_c   1.000
_cell.angle_alpha   90.00
_cell.angle_beta   90.00
_cell.angle_gamma   90.00
#
_symmetry.space_group_name_H-M   'P 1'
#
loop_
_entity.id
_entity.type
_entity.pdbx_description
1 polymer ?
#
loop_
_entity_poly.entity_id
_entity_poly.type
_entity_poly.pdbx_seq_one_letter_code
_entity_poly.pdbx_strand_id
1 'polypeptide(L)'
;MHLGWILDLYHKPGQMVVWLKKTDGKCVKLTDKWKPRIHVGGDYRELIDLACKSYIENSIFVDKFERPGDIEKSRVLEVVVENDEEAAKLAQRIQRESNYSNFRLYDVDIPSPQTYLYQKELFPLALVEAEEKNEKIEWILRDSRETIDYKLPPLRKIRLEIKTRKHKRIRTFEDELDSLRIITDQEETLVLDSGNEEEKLLSLVETFNELDPDIVITEGGDSFIFPYLARRAHKNGMLNRLVLGRDQSPLKVYEVQGHSYFSYGKILYRETAARLLGRLHIDDHNAFISADCGLEGLFEISRTCIIPIQRASRATIGTNMTSLQFYHAVKQDVLIPWNKNQPEEWKDANELVIADRGGFIHEPETGIYDQVGELDFTSLYPTIMRDKNLSGETVKCKCCPNSLNRVPELNYNICERWRGIVPLSLEILLERRLRYKQLKRDAKDELTIQKYDARQSALKWILVCSFRLPWI
;
A
#
# COMPACT_ATOMS: atom_id res chain seq x y z
N MET A 1 -14.91 24.91 5.24
CA MET A 1 -13.93 24.15 6.03
C MET A 1 -14.58 22.88 6.59
N HIS A 2 -13.99 21.72 6.34
CA HIS A 2 -14.48 20.40 6.72
C HIS A 2 -13.48 19.75 7.68
N LEU A 3 -13.91 19.47 8.92
CA LEU A 3 -13.15 18.67 9.88
C LEU A 3 -13.55 17.20 9.76
N GLY A 4 -12.59 16.31 9.53
CA GLY A 4 -12.85 14.86 9.43
C GLY A 4 -11.59 14.03 9.20
N TRP A 5 -11.76 12.71 9.16
CA TRP A 5 -10.69 11.75 8.91
C TRP A 5 -10.63 11.37 7.43
N ILE A 6 -9.43 11.25 6.86
CA ILE A 6 -9.24 10.77 5.48
C ILE A 6 -9.65 9.30 5.37
N LEU A 7 -10.81 9.03 4.79
CA LEU A 7 -11.38 7.68 4.69
C LEU A 7 -10.87 6.92 3.46
N ASP A 8 -11.02 7.51 2.28
CA ASP A 8 -10.65 6.92 1.00
C ASP A 8 -10.15 8.01 0.05
N LEU A 9 -9.34 7.61 -0.93
CA LEU A 9 -8.86 8.49 -1.97
C LEU A 9 -8.51 7.72 -3.25
N TYR A 10 -8.71 8.38 -4.38
CA TYR A 10 -8.43 7.82 -5.69
C TYR A 10 -8.28 8.92 -6.73
N HIS A 11 -7.48 8.63 -7.74
CA HIS A 11 -7.23 9.54 -8.84
C HIS A 11 -8.32 9.40 -9.92
N LYS A 12 -8.74 10.53 -10.47
CA LYS A 12 -9.49 10.66 -11.74
C LYS A 12 -8.72 11.61 -12.65
N PRO A 13 -8.85 11.55 -13.98
CA PRO A 13 -8.10 12.43 -14.88
C PRO A 13 -8.09 13.90 -14.42
N GLY A 14 -6.89 14.44 -14.17
CA GLY A 14 -6.68 15.82 -13.73
C GLY A 14 -6.97 16.15 -12.26
N GLN A 15 -7.43 15.19 -11.45
CA GLN A 15 -7.84 15.45 -10.06
C GLN A 15 -7.69 14.26 -9.11
N MET A 16 -7.33 14.55 -7.86
CA MET A 16 -7.42 13.62 -6.75
C MET A 16 -8.77 13.79 -6.05
N VAL A 17 -9.53 12.70 -5.91
CA VAL A 17 -10.75 12.69 -5.10
C VAL A 17 -10.41 12.16 -3.72
N VAL A 18 -10.82 12.89 -2.68
CA VAL A 18 -10.60 12.51 -1.28
C VAL A 18 -11.94 12.50 -0.54
N TRP A 19 -12.19 11.42 0.19
CA TRP A 19 -13.37 11.29 1.04
C TRP A 19 -13.00 11.48 2.50
N LEU A 20 -13.67 12.42 3.17
CA LEU A 20 -13.55 12.64 4.60
C LEU A 20 -14.75 12.04 5.34
N LYS A 21 -14.48 11.29 6.41
CA LYS A 21 -15.49 10.91 7.39
C LYS A 21 -15.52 11.97 8.47
N LYS A 22 -16.64 12.66 8.67
CA LYS A 22 -16.78 13.72 9.67
C LYS A 22 -17.07 13.15 11.07
N THR A 23 -16.90 14.00 12.08
CA THR A 23 -17.23 13.70 13.49
C THR A 23 -18.72 13.41 13.71
N ASP A 24 -19.60 13.98 12.89
CA ASP A 24 -21.05 13.73 12.89
C ASP A 24 -21.45 12.43 12.16
N GLY A 25 -20.47 11.66 11.67
CA GLY A 25 -20.71 10.43 10.93
C GLY A 25 -20.98 10.61 9.44
N LYS A 26 -21.13 11.83 8.91
CA LYS A 26 -21.35 12.05 7.48
C LYS A 26 -20.05 11.91 6.69
N CYS A 27 -20.16 11.53 5.43
CA CYS A 27 -19.03 11.52 4.50
C CYS A 27 -19.09 12.71 3.54
N VAL A 28 -17.97 13.37 3.31
CA VAL A 28 -17.82 14.49 2.38
C VAL A 28 -16.80 14.14 1.32
N LYS A 29 -17.16 14.37 0.06
CA LYS A 29 -16.26 14.29 -1.08
C LYS A 29 -15.59 15.64 -1.29
N LEU A 30 -14.28 15.64 -1.44
CA LEU A 30 -13.48 16.80 -1.84
C LEU A 30 -12.68 16.45 -3.10
N THR A 31 -12.35 17.47 -3.88
CA THR A 31 -11.60 17.30 -5.12
C THR A 31 -10.40 18.26 -5.15
N ASP A 32 -9.21 17.74 -5.40
CA ASP A 32 -7.98 18.54 -5.56
C ASP A 32 -7.48 18.40 -6.99
N LYS A 33 -7.32 19.50 -7.72
CA LYS A 33 -6.72 19.53 -9.05
C LYS A 33 -5.25 19.15 -8.93
N TRP A 34 -4.95 17.93 -9.35
CA TRP A 34 -3.66 17.29 -9.17
C TRP A 34 -3.42 16.29 -10.29
N LYS A 35 -2.19 16.24 -10.78
CA LYS A 35 -1.73 15.32 -11.82
C LYS A 35 -0.45 14.62 -11.37
N PRO A 36 -0.30 13.31 -11.65
CA PRO A 36 0.95 12.61 -11.40
C PRO A 36 2.09 13.13 -12.27
N ARG A 37 3.31 12.80 -11.85
CA ARG A 37 4.55 13.22 -12.51
C ARG A 37 5.49 12.04 -12.54
N ILE A 38 6.24 11.92 -13.64
CA ILE A 38 7.36 10.99 -13.77
C ILE A 38 8.64 11.78 -14.03
N HIS A 39 9.80 11.17 -13.78
CA HIS A 39 11.09 11.81 -14.00
C HIS A 39 11.98 10.99 -14.91
N VAL A 40 12.78 11.69 -15.72
CA VAL A 40 13.74 11.11 -16.65
C VAL A 40 15.11 11.71 -16.36
N GLY A 41 16.04 10.86 -15.92
CA GLY A 41 17.46 11.16 -15.81
C GLY A 41 18.21 10.76 -17.08
N GLY A 42 19.29 11.46 -17.41
CA GLY A 42 20.04 11.24 -18.65
C GLY A 42 21.09 12.33 -18.88
N ASP A 43 21.75 12.31 -20.02
CA ASP A 43 22.58 13.44 -20.44
C ASP A 43 21.71 14.68 -20.69
N TYR A 44 22.18 15.85 -20.26
CA TYR A 44 21.37 17.08 -20.33
C TYR A 44 20.95 17.44 -21.75
N ARG A 45 21.79 17.21 -22.77
CA ARG A 45 21.45 17.49 -24.17
C ARG A 45 20.39 16.53 -24.67
N GLU A 46 20.52 15.24 -24.35
CA GLU A 46 19.53 14.22 -24.71
C GLU A 46 18.17 14.48 -24.03
N LEU A 47 18.17 15.00 -22.79
CA LEU A 47 16.94 15.39 -22.11
C LEU A 47 16.26 16.60 -22.76
N ILE A 48 17.02 17.56 -23.32
CA ILE A 48 16.45 18.67 -24.11
C ILE A 48 15.79 18.11 -25.37
N ASP A 49 16.48 17.22 -26.10
CA ASP A 49 15.94 16.59 -27.31
C ASP A 49 14.66 15.78 -27.01
N LEU A 50 14.61 15.11 -25.85
CA LEU A 50 13.42 14.42 -25.36
C LEU A 50 12.29 15.41 -25.03
N ALA A 51 12.59 16.51 -24.34
CA ALA A 51 11.60 17.53 -23.99
C ALA A 51 10.96 18.20 -25.22
N CYS A 52 11.64 18.21 -26.36
CA CYS A 52 11.12 18.73 -27.63
C CYS A 52 10.28 17.70 -28.43
N LYS A 53 10.14 16.45 -27.97
CA LYS A 53 9.33 15.45 -28.67
C LYS A 53 7.85 15.80 -28.57
N SER A 54 7.12 15.60 -29.68
CA SER A 54 5.70 15.96 -29.78
C SER A 54 4.76 15.21 -28.83
N TYR A 55 5.23 14.13 -28.20
CA TYR A 55 4.47 13.34 -27.23
C TYR A 55 4.84 13.65 -25.77
N ILE A 56 5.80 14.55 -25.54
CA ILE A 56 6.14 15.07 -24.22
C ILE A 56 5.44 16.42 -24.09
N GLU A 57 4.42 16.45 -23.26
CA GLU A 57 3.70 17.68 -22.93
C GLU A 57 4.02 18.10 -21.50
N ASN A 58 4.01 19.41 -21.22
CA ASN A 58 4.12 19.97 -19.87
C ASN A 58 5.33 19.43 -19.07
N SER A 59 6.51 19.48 -19.67
CA SER A 59 7.76 19.08 -19.02
C SER A 59 8.54 20.28 -18.47
N ILE A 60 9.23 20.07 -17.35
CA ILE A 60 10.11 21.05 -16.72
C ILE A 60 11.40 20.38 -16.24
N PHE A 61 12.49 21.14 -16.15
CA PHE A 61 13.71 20.63 -15.52
C PHE A 61 13.70 20.91 -14.02
N VAL A 62 14.03 19.89 -13.22
CA VAL A 62 14.12 19.97 -11.76
C VAL A 62 15.41 19.32 -11.28
N ASP A 63 15.91 19.77 -10.13
CA ASP A 63 17.10 19.18 -9.51
C ASP A 63 16.68 18.17 -8.42
N LYS A 64 17.09 16.91 -8.58
CA LYS A 64 16.75 15.79 -7.69
C LYS A 64 17.95 14.87 -7.48
N PHE A 65 17.94 14.10 -6.40
CA PHE A 65 18.92 13.03 -6.22
C PHE A 65 18.43 11.80 -7.00
N GLU A 66 19.21 11.36 -7.98
CA GLU A 66 18.87 10.14 -8.74
C GLU A 66 19.11 8.89 -7.90
N ARG A 67 20.06 8.97 -6.96
CA ARG A 67 20.33 7.91 -6.00
C ARG A 67 20.43 8.44 -4.58
N PRO A 68 20.07 7.60 -3.61
CA PRO A 68 20.26 7.90 -2.21
C PRO A 68 21.76 7.97 -1.89
N GLY A 69 22.17 9.04 -1.20
CA GLY A 69 23.58 9.26 -0.86
C GLY A 69 24.41 9.94 -1.97
N ASP A 70 23.80 10.30 -3.10
CA ASP A 70 24.42 11.22 -4.05
C ASP A 70 24.77 12.54 -3.33
N ILE A 71 25.94 13.09 -3.65
CA ILE A 71 26.45 14.32 -3.02
C ILE A 71 25.76 15.55 -3.62
N GLU A 72 25.47 15.49 -4.92
CA GLU A 72 24.89 16.58 -5.70
C GLU A 72 23.61 16.09 -6.39
N LYS A 73 22.68 17.02 -6.60
CA LYS A 73 21.45 16.75 -7.35
C LYS A 73 21.76 16.73 -8.85
N SER A 74 21.20 15.75 -9.55
CA SER A 74 21.16 15.73 -11.01
C SER A 74 20.00 16.60 -11.51
N ARG A 75 20.22 17.29 -12.62
CA ARG A 75 19.16 17.99 -13.34
C ARG A 75 18.41 17.00 -14.22
N VAL A 76 17.16 16.71 -13.87
CA VAL A 76 16.30 15.71 -14.53
C VAL A 76 15.11 16.37 -15.21
N LEU A 77 14.51 15.68 -16.18
CA LEU A 77 13.28 16.11 -16.83
C LEU A 77 12.07 15.55 -16.05
N GLU A 78 11.25 16.42 -15.49
CA GLU A 78 9.96 16.09 -14.90
C GLU A 78 8.87 16.24 -15.96
N VAL A 79 8.01 15.23 -16.12
CA VAL A 79 6.90 15.23 -17.09
C VAL A 79 5.59 15.00 -16.35
N VAL A 80 4.64 15.92 -16.54
CA VAL A 80 3.28 15.80 -15.99
C VAL A 80 2.45 14.89 -16.91
N VAL A 81 1.76 13.91 -16.31
CA VAL A 81 0.89 12.96 -17.05
C VAL A 81 -0.53 12.98 -16.48
N GLU A 82 -1.53 12.56 -17.26
CA GLU A 82 -2.93 12.62 -16.83
C GLU A 82 -3.28 11.55 -15.81
N ASN A 83 -2.64 10.36 -15.85
CA ASN A 83 -2.94 9.23 -14.97
C ASN A 83 -1.81 8.17 -14.97
N ASP A 84 -1.92 7.19 -14.06
CA ASP A 84 -0.94 6.10 -13.88
C ASP A 84 -0.76 5.22 -15.14
N GLU A 85 -1.80 5.05 -15.97
CA GLU A 85 -1.70 4.25 -17.21
C GLU A 85 -0.90 4.99 -18.28
N GLU A 86 -1.12 6.31 -18.42
CA GLU A 86 -0.33 7.16 -19.29
C GLU A 86 1.13 7.22 -18.84
N ALA A 87 1.39 7.33 -17.53
CA ALA A 87 2.74 7.27 -16.96
C ALA A 87 3.49 6.02 -17.44
N ALA A 88 2.87 4.85 -17.31
CA ALA A 88 3.45 3.58 -17.75
C ALA A 88 3.66 3.51 -19.27
N LYS A 89 2.68 3.96 -20.07
CA LYS A 89 2.79 3.99 -21.55
C LYS A 89 3.89 4.93 -22.01
N LEU A 90 4.00 6.10 -21.40
CA LEU A 90 5.02 7.09 -21.73
C LEU A 90 6.41 6.57 -21.37
N ALA A 91 6.58 6.01 -20.16
CA ALA A 91 7.84 5.39 -19.74
C ALA A 91 8.28 4.27 -20.70
N GLN A 92 7.36 3.37 -21.08
CA GLN A 92 7.65 2.32 -22.07
C GLN A 92 8.04 2.90 -23.44
N ARG A 93 7.40 3.98 -23.87
CA ARG A 93 7.73 4.65 -25.13
C ARG A 93 9.13 5.25 -25.09
N ILE A 94 9.47 5.99 -24.02
CA ILE A 94 10.79 6.58 -23.84
C ILE A 94 11.87 5.48 -23.84
N GLN A 95 11.64 4.37 -23.14
CA GLN A 95 12.57 3.25 -23.08
C GLN A 95 12.76 2.53 -24.43
N ARG A 96 11.75 2.52 -25.31
CA ARG A 96 11.86 1.94 -26.66
C ARG A 96 12.58 2.87 -27.64
N GLU A 97 12.35 4.17 -27.52
CA GLU A 97 12.93 5.18 -28.41
C GLU A 97 14.35 5.58 -28.02
N SER A 98 14.84 5.16 -26.85
CA SER A 98 16.15 5.49 -26.31
C SER A 98 17.31 4.78 -27.03
N ASN A 99 17.28 4.75 -28.37
CA ASN A 99 18.30 4.25 -29.29
C ASN A 99 19.70 4.76 -28.90
N TYR A 100 20.37 4.06 -27.97
CA TYR A 100 21.64 4.39 -27.30
C TYR A 100 21.60 5.44 -26.18
N SER A 101 20.49 6.14 -25.96
CA SER A 101 20.33 7.05 -24.81
C SER A 101 20.15 6.26 -23.51
N ASN A 102 21.03 6.50 -22.53
CA ASN A 102 20.95 5.88 -21.20
C ASN A 102 19.93 6.60 -20.30
N PHE A 103 18.70 6.80 -20.81
CA PHE A 103 17.62 7.38 -20.02
C PHE A 103 17.27 6.46 -18.86
N ARG A 104 17.16 7.06 -17.68
CA ARG A 104 16.75 6.40 -16.45
C ARG A 104 15.40 6.96 -16.05
N LEU A 105 14.43 6.06 -15.89
CA LEU A 105 13.04 6.41 -15.61
C LEU A 105 12.75 6.22 -14.13
N TYR A 106 12.10 7.22 -13.54
CA TYR A 106 11.81 7.28 -12.12
C TYR A 106 10.34 7.67 -11.86
N ASP A 107 9.86 7.31 -10.68
CA ASP A 107 8.54 7.63 -10.14
C ASP A 107 7.37 7.17 -11.04
N VAL A 108 7.59 6.15 -11.88
CA VAL A 108 6.63 5.69 -12.90
C VAL A 108 5.53 4.80 -12.31
N ASP A 109 5.87 3.87 -11.43
CA ASP A 109 4.97 2.81 -10.93
C ASP A 109 4.47 3.05 -9.50
N ILE A 110 4.64 4.28 -9.00
CA ILE A 110 4.09 4.70 -7.70
C ILE A 110 2.64 5.13 -7.92
N PRO A 111 1.65 4.47 -7.27
CA PRO A 111 0.25 4.83 -7.47
C PRO A 111 -0.03 6.27 -7.07
N SER A 112 -0.78 6.98 -7.91
CA SER A 112 -1.16 8.39 -7.69
C SER A 112 -1.66 8.69 -6.27
N PRO A 113 -2.57 7.89 -5.66
CA PRO A 113 -3.00 8.11 -4.28
C PRO A 113 -1.88 8.14 -3.24
N GLN A 114 -0.85 7.31 -3.41
CA GLN A 114 0.30 7.26 -2.49
C GLN A 114 1.18 8.49 -2.67
N THR A 115 1.55 8.81 -3.91
CA THR A 115 2.34 10.01 -4.24
C THR A 115 1.67 11.28 -3.71
N TYR A 116 0.35 11.38 -3.86
CA TYR A 116 -0.42 12.49 -3.32
C TYR A 116 -0.30 12.61 -1.79
N LEU A 117 -0.44 11.50 -1.05
CA LEU A 117 -0.27 11.49 0.40
C LEU A 117 1.15 11.91 0.81
N TYR A 118 2.18 11.42 0.12
CA TYR A 118 3.57 11.77 0.41
C TYR A 118 3.84 13.27 0.22
N GLN A 119 3.38 13.82 -0.91
CA GLN A 119 3.58 15.23 -1.27
C GLN A 119 2.82 16.17 -0.34
N LYS A 120 1.61 15.79 0.09
CA LYS A 120 0.75 16.61 0.96
C LYS A 120 0.99 16.38 2.46
N GLU A 121 1.91 15.49 2.83
CA GLU A 121 2.17 15.11 4.22
C GLU A 121 0.94 14.54 4.94
N LEU A 122 0.11 13.82 4.19
CA LEU A 122 -1.11 13.20 4.68
C LEU A 122 -0.91 11.70 4.84
N PHE A 123 -1.79 11.08 5.62
CA PHE A 123 -1.84 9.63 5.76
C PHE A 123 -3.30 9.16 5.93
N PRO A 124 -3.60 7.89 5.62
CA PRO A 124 -4.95 7.34 5.77
C PRO A 124 -5.45 7.48 7.20
N LEU A 125 -6.73 7.80 7.37
CA LEU A 125 -7.37 8.07 8.67
C LEU A 125 -6.74 9.22 9.46
N ALA A 126 -5.92 10.08 8.86
CA ALA A 126 -5.49 11.31 9.54
C ALA A 126 -6.69 12.23 9.79
N LEU A 127 -6.82 12.77 11.00
CA LEU A 127 -7.75 13.87 11.27
C LEU A 127 -7.21 15.16 10.64
N VAL A 128 -8.02 15.79 9.79
CA VAL A 128 -7.66 16.99 9.03
C VAL A 128 -8.78 18.01 9.04
N GLU A 129 -8.42 19.28 8.94
CA GLU A 129 -9.29 20.34 8.45
C GLU A 129 -8.96 20.61 6.98
N ALA A 130 -9.98 20.58 6.14
CA ALA A 130 -9.83 20.76 4.70
C ALA A 130 -10.73 21.90 4.21
N GLU A 131 -10.19 22.76 3.37
CA GLU A 131 -10.96 23.81 2.70
C GLU A 131 -10.72 23.75 1.18
N GLU A 132 -11.81 23.65 0.42
CA GLU A 132 -11.75 23.66 -1.04
C GLU A 132 -11.77 25.11 -1.54
N LYS A 133 -10.68 25.54 -2.17
CA LYS A 133 -10.52 26.88 -2.78
C LYS A 133 -9.94 26.73 -4.18
N ASN A 134 -10.59 27.33 -5.18
CA ASN A 134 -10.09 27.41 -6.56
C ASN A 134 -9.64 26.04 -7.13
N GLU A 135 -10.49 25.01 -7.00
CA GLU A 135 -10.21 23.62 -7.43
C GLU A 135 -9.03 22.96 -6.71
N LYS A 136 -8.55 23.52 -5.59
CA LYS A 136 -7.50 22.93 -4.75
C LYS A 136 -7.98 22.76 -3.32
N ILE A 137 -7.34 21.84 -2.61
CA ILE A 137 -7.60 21.63 -1.19
C ILE A 137 -6.45 22.19 -0.36
N GLU A 138 -6.77 23.09 0.55
CA GLU A 138 -5.90 23.52 1.64
C GLU A 138 -6.10 22.57 2.82
N TRP A 139 -4.99 21.99 3.30
CA TRP A 139 -4.99 21.00 4.37
C TRP A 139 -4.36 21.57 5.63
N ILE A 140 -5.01 21.35 6.77
CA ILE A 140 -4.43 21.52 8.10
C ILE A 140 -4.49 20.16 8.79
N LEU A 141 -3.33 19.54 8.97
CA LEU A 141 -3.21 18.27 9.66
C LEU A 141 -3.43 18.47 11.17
N ARG A 142 -4.43 17.80 11.74
CA ARG A 142 -4.79 17.81 13.18
C ARG A 142 -4.45 16.49 13.87
N ASP A 143 -3.61 15.68 13.25
CA ASP A 143 -3.20 14.36 13.70
C ASP A 143 -1.68 14.21 13.55
N SER A 144 -1.11 13.20 14.20
CA SER A 144 0.30 12.85 14.03
C SER A 144 0.44 11.35 13.79
N ARG A 145 1.31 11.01 12.86
CA ARG A 145 1.66 9.60 12.58
C ARG A 145 2.42 8.96 13.74
N GLU A 146 3.02 9.77 14.61
CA GLU A 146 3.71 9.30 15.83
C GLU A 146 2.73 8.93 16.95
N THR A 147 1.49 9.43 16.88
CA THR A 147 0.44 9.11 17.84
C THR A 147 0.18 7.60 17.85
N ILE A 148 0.23 7.02 19.04
CA ILE A 148 0.01 5.58 19.26
C ILE A 148 -1.48 5.31 19.53
N ASP A 149 -2.08 6.04 20.48
CA ASP A 149 -3.49 5.89 20.83
C ASP A 149 -4.38 6.89 20.06
N TYR A 150 -4.31 6.83 18.73
CA TYR A 150 -5.16 7.65 17.87
C TYR A 150 -6.61 7.15 17.89
N LYS A 151 -7.54 8.09 17.74
CA LYS A 151 -8.97 7.82 17.63
C LYS A 151 -9.34 7.52 16.18
N LEU A 152 -10.12 6.47 15.99
CA LEU A 152 -10.71 6.14 14.69
C LEU A 152 -11.99 6.96 14.46
N PRO A 153 -12.32 7.26 13.20
CA PRO A 153 -13.63 7.83 12.86
C PRO A 153 -14.77 6.86 13.23
N PRO A 154 -16.02 7.36 13.37
CA PRO A 154 -17.20 6.52 13.61
C PRO A 154 -17.57 5.75 12.33
N LEU A 155 -16.89 4.62 12.10
CA LEU A 155 -17.05 3.78 10.92
C LEU A 155 -18.25 2.84 11.08
N ARG A 156 -19.10 2.77 10.05
CA ARG A 156 -20.16 1.78 9.89
C ARG A 156 -19.65 0.66 9.00
N LYS A 157 -19.69 -0.57 9.48
CA LYS A 157 -19.27 -1.76 8.76
C LYS A 157 -20.48 -2.66 8.47
N ILE A 158 -20.42 -3.31 7.32
CA ILE A 158 -21.33 -4.40 6.95
C ILE A 158 -20.53 -5.59 6.42
N ARG A 159 -21.09 -6.79 6.54
CA ARG A 159 -20.66 -7.98 5.81
C ARG A 159 -21.68 -8.30 4.73
N LEU A 160 -21.21 -8.45 3.48
CA LEU A 160 -22.03 -8.81 2.33
C LEU A 160 -21.77 -10.27 1.95
N GLU A 161 -22.84 -11.07 1.92
CA GLU A 161 -22.83 -12.46 1.50
C GLU A 161 -23.85 -12.67 0.37
N ILE A 162 -23.52 -13.54 -0.59
CA ILE A 162 -24.41 -13.85 -1.70
C ILE A 162 -24.67 -15.35 -1.80
N LYS A 163 -25.89 -15.71 -2.17
CA LYS A 163 -26.29 -17.08 -2.45
C LYS A 163 -26.78 -17.18 -3.89
N THR A 164 -26.29 -18.18 -4.61
CA THR A 164 -26.69 -18.47 -6.00
C THR A 164 -27.58 -19.70 -6.05
N ARG A 165 -28.51 -19.73 -7.01
CA ARG A 165 -29.33 -20.92 -7.31
C ARG A 165 -28.45 -21.95 -8.01
N LYS A 166 -27.80 -22.80 -7.22
CA LYS A 166 -26.84 -23.79 -7.70
C LYS A 166 -27.53 -24.81 -8.62
N HIS A 167 -27.14 -24.84 -9.89
CA HIS A 167 -27.51 -25.92 -10.82
C HIS A 167 -26.45 -27.04 -10.91
N LYS A 168 -25.22 -26.76 -10.47
CA LYS A 168 -24.07 -27.69 -10.46
C LYS A 168 -23.39 -27.70 -9.09
N ARG A 169 -22.46 -28.66 -8.90
CA ARG A 169 -21.68 -28.81 -7.65
C ARG A 169 -20.77 -27.61 -7.34
N ILE A 170 -20.33 -26.87 -8.38
CA ILE A 170 -19.51 -25.67 -8.28
C ILE A 170 -20.33 -24.47 -8.74
N ARG A 171 -20.25 -23.35 -8.01
CA ARG A 171 -20.92 -22.08 -8.35
C ARG A 171 -20.37 -21.52 -9.65
N THR A 172 -21.24 -21.01 -10.52
CA THR A 172 -20.82 -20.40 -11.78
C THR A 172 -21.40 -18.99 -11.93
N PHE A 173 -20.78 -18.19 -12.80
CA PHE A 173 -21.28 -16.85 -13.10
C PHE A 173 -22.63 -16.84 -13.85
N GLU A 174 -23.08 -18.00 -14.36
CA GLU A 174 -24.37 -18.15 -15.02
C GLU A 174 -25.52 -18.46 -14.06
N ASP A 175 -25.22 -18.94 -12.86
CA ASP A 175 -26.23 -19.23 -11.84
C ASP A 175 -27.01 -17.95 -11.51
N GLU A 176 -28.33 -18.04 -11.35
CA GLU A 176 -29.17 -16.92 -10.94
C GLU A 176 -28.95 -16.56 -9.47
N LEU A 177 -29.11 -15.28 -9.14
CA LEU A 177 -29.04 -14.79 -7.77
C LEU A 177 -30.23 -15.30 -6.96
N ASP A 178 -29.95 -16.13 -5.95
CA ASP A 178 -30.96 -16.67 -5.04
C ASP A 178 -31.34 -15.63 -4.00
N SER A 179 -30.35 -15.16 -3.23
CA SER A 179 -30.53 -14.14 -2.20
C SER A 179 -29.22 -13.41 -1.88
N LEU A 180 -29.36 -12.22 -1.31
CA LEU A 180 -28.26 -11.43 -0.74
C LEU A 180 -28.49 -11.29 0.76
N ARG A 181 -27.42 -11.36 1.54
CA ARG A 181 -27.46 -11.16 2.98
C ARG A 181 -26.49 -10.06 3.38
N ILE A 182 -26.98 -9.08 4.12
CA ILE A 182 -26.20 -7.98 4.68
C ILE A 182 -26.27 -8.07 6.19
N ILE A 183 -25.12 -8.21 6.84
CA ILE A 183 -25.01 -8.27 8.30
C ILE A 183 -24.38 -6.97 8.78
N THR A 184 -25.04 -6.25 9.66
CA THR A 184 -24.55 -4.97 10.21
C THR A 184 -23.64 -5.18 11.42
N ASP A 185 -22.98 -4.12 11.88
CA ASP A 185 -22.18 -4.13 13.12
C ASP A 185 -22.96 -4.52 14.38
N GLN A 186 -24.29 -4.35 14.34
CA GLN A 186 -25.17 -4.72 15.45
C GLN A 186 -25.67 -6.16 15.35
N GLU A 187 -25.07 -6.97 14.47
CA GLU A 187 -25.47 -8.35 14.14
C GLU A 187 -26.90 -8.46 13.55
N GLU A 188 -27.49 -7.33 13.14
CA GLU A 188 -28.75 -7.33 12.42
C GLU A 188 -28.53 -7.87 11.00
N THR A 189 -29.36 -8.83 10.63
CA THR A 189 -29.30 -9.48 9.32
C THR A 189 -30.45 -8.99 8.45
N LEU A 190 -30.11 -8.37 7.31
CA LEU A 190 -31.04 -8.06 6.23
C LEU A 190 -30.90 -9.11 5.14
N VAL A 191 -32.00 -9.72 4.72
CA VAL A 191 -32.04 -10.71 3.63
C VAL A 191 -32.85 -10.14 2.49
N LEU A 192 -32.25 -10.08 1.30
CA LEU A 192 -32.90 -9.68 0.06
C LEU A 192 -33.13 -10.94 -0.79
N ASP A 193 -34.30 -11.55 -0.66
CA ASP A 193 -34.68 -12.80 -1.32
C ASP A 193 -35.99 -12.71 -2.15
N SER A 194 -36.73 -11.61 -2.01
CA SER A 194 -37.97 -11.36 -2.73
C SER A 194 -37.73 -10.83 -4.15
N GLY A 195 -38.71 -11.02 -5.02
CA GLY A 195 -38.71 -10.46 -6.36
C GLY A 195 -37.88 -11.21 -7.40
N ASN A 196 -37.79 -10.63 -8.59
CA ASN A 196 -36.91 -11.08 -9.67
C ASN A 196 -35.45 -10.63 -9.43
N GLU A 197 -34.52 -11.06 -10.28
CA GLU A 197 -33.10 -10.75 -10.08
C GLU A 197 -32.78 -9.25 -10.21
N GLU A 198 -33.48 -8.51 -11.08
CA GLU A 198 -33.36 -7.06 -11.20
C GLU A 198 -33.80 -6.36 -9.90
N GLU A 199 -34.94 -6.75 -9.35
CA GLU A 199 -35.48 -6.21 -8.10
C GLU A 199 -34.50 -6.44 -6.94
N LYS A 200 -33.88 -7.62 -6.84
CA LYS A 200 -32.86 -7.90 -5.82
C LYS A 200 -31.62 -7.03 -5.96
N LEU A 201 -31.14 -6.81 -7.20
CA LEU A 201 -30.00 -5.94 -7.48
C LEU A 201 -30.32 -4.47 -7.17
N LEU A 202 -31.56 -4.03 -7.40
CA LEU A 202 -32.02 -2.71 -7.03
C LEU A 202 -32.10 -2.54 -5.51
N SER A 203 -32.73 -3.48 -4.81
CA SER A 203 -32.81 -3.47 -3.36
C SER A 203 -31.44 -3.48 -2.71
N LEU A 204 -30.43 -4.11 -3.34
CA LEU A 204 -29.04 -4.03 -2.88
C LEU A 204 -28.50 -2.60 -2.93
N VAL A 205 -28.70 -1.90 -4.05
CA VAL A 205 -28.26 -0.51 -4.24
C VAL A 205 -28.98 0.42 -3.26
N GLU A 206 -30.30 0.26 -3.11
CA GLU A 206 -31.12 1.00 -2.15
C GLU A 206 -30.63 0.79 -0.72
N THR A 207 -30.40 -0.47 -0.33
CA THR A 207 -29.89 -0.81 1.01
C THR A 207 -28.51 -0.20 1.26
N PHE A 208 -27.61 -0.19 0.26
CA PHE A 208 -26.30 0.48 0.37
C PHE A 208 -26.43 2.00 0.55
N ASN A 209 -27.42 2.62 -0.09
CA ASN A 209 -27.67 4.05 0.05
C ASN A 209 -28.32 4.40 1.40
N GLU A 210 -29.22 3.56 1.90
CA GLU A 210 -29.90 3.74 3.20
C GLU A 210 -28.96 3.51 4.39
N LEU A 211 -28.24 2.37 4.41
CA LEU A 211 -27.30 2.06 5.49
C LEU A 211 -26.05 2.96 5.45
N ASP A 212 -25.65 3.36 4.24
CA ASP A 212 -24.44 4.13 3.94
C ASP A 212 -23.16 3.59 4.63
N PRO A 213 -22.78 2.31 4.40
CA PRO A 213 -21.64 1.69 5.05
C PRO A 213 -20.30 2.35 4.65
N ASP A 214 -19.41 2.52 5.63
CA ASP A 214 -18.05 2.98 5.39
C ASP A 214 -17.13 1.82 4.98
N ILE A 215 -17.35 0.64 5.55
CA ILE A 215 -16.59 -0.58 5.28
C ILE A 215 -17.53 -1.68 4.82
N VAL A 216 -17.19 -2.32 3.71
CA VAL A 216 -17.89 -3.51 3.19
C VAL A 216 -16.91 -4.66 3.26
N ILE A 217 -17.23 -5.66 4.08
CA ILE A 217 -16.45 -6.90 4.21
C ILE A 217 -17.13 -7.99 3.40
N THR A 218 -16.32 -8.76 2.68
CA THR A 218 -16.77 -9.90 1.87
C THR A 218 -15.82 -11.07 2.03
N GLU A 219 -16.28 -12.27 1.70
CA GLU A 219 -15.42 -13.44 1.50
C GLU A 219 -15.42 -13.84 0.03
N GLY A 220 -14.30 -13.62 -0.68
CA GLY A 220 -14.22 -13.79 -2.13
C GLY A 220 -14.92 -12.67 -2.89
N GLY A 221 -14.81 -11.44 -2.37
CA GLY A 221 -15.41 -10.24 -2.94
C GLY A 221 -14.85 -9.89 -4.30
N ASP A 222 -13.52 -9.85 -4.38
CA ASP A 222 -12.79 -9.53 -5.61
C ASP A 222 -12.86 -10.70 -6.61
N SER A 223 -12.84 -11.94 -6.12
CA SER A 223 -12.82 -13.17 -6.95
C SER A 223 -14.16 -13.49 -7.59
N PHE A 224 -15.23 -13.33 -6.83
CA PHE A 224 -16.53 -13.85 -7.20
C PHE A 224 -17.64 -12.82 -7.02
N ILE A 225 -17.84 -12.25 -5.83
CA ILE A 225 -19.08 -11.50 -5.52
C ILE A 225 -19.28 -10.32 -6.46
N PHE A 226 -18.32 -9.40 -6.55
CA PHE A 226 -18.49 -8.20 -7.39
C PHE A 226 -18.45 -8.52 -8.89
N PRO A 227 -17.54 -9.36 -9.41
CA PRO A 227 -17.61 -9.83 -10.80
C PRO A 227 -18.95 -10.50 -11.15
N TYR A 228 -19.47 -11.33 -10.23
CA TYR A 228 -20.76 -12.00 -10.38
C TYR A 228 -21.90 -10.99 -10.46
N LEU A 229 -21.99 -10.07 -9.49
CA LEU A 229 -23.03 -9.04 -9.46
C LEU A 229 -22.99 -8.15 -10.71
N ALA A 230 -21.79 -7.77 -11.17
CA ALA A 230 -21.64 -7.00 -12.40
C ALA A 230 -22.15 -7.77 -13.63
N ARG A 231 -21.82 -9.07 -13.77
CA ARG A 231 -22.31 -9.91 -14.86
C ARG A 231 -23.82 -10.10 -14.81
N ARG A 232 -24.39 -10.36 -13.62
CA ARG A 232 -25.85 -10.49 -13.45
C ARG A 232 -26.56 -9.17 -13.76
N ALA A 233 -26.03 -8.04 -13.29
CA ALA A 233 -26.56 -6.73 -13.63
C ALA A 233 -26.49 -6.46 -15.14
N HIS A 234 -25.39 -6.82 -15.80
CA HIS A 234 -25.28 -6.69 -17.26
C HIS A 234 -26.34 -7.53 -18.00
N LYS A 235 -26.54 -8.79 -17.60
CA LYS A 235 -27.54 -9.69 -18.19
C LYS A 235 -28.97 -9.16 -18.04
N ASN A 236 -29.26 -8.45 -16.96
CA ASN A 236 -30.57 -7.83 -16.69
C ASN A 236 -30.66 -6.37 -17.19
N GLY A 237 -29.69 -5.87 -17.96
CA GLY A 237 -29.72 -4.46 -18.45
C GLY A 237 -29.51 -3.40 -17.36
N MET A 238 -29.01 -3.81 -16.19
CA MET A 238 -28.94 -3.03 -14.96
C MET A 238 -27.53 -2.56 -14.56
N LEU A 239 -26.51 -2.85 -15.37
CA LEU A 239 -25.11 -2.54 -15.03
C LEU A 239 -24.90 -1.06 -14.68
N ASN A 240 -25.51 -0.14 -15.43
CA ASN A 240 -25.39 1.31 -15.19
C ASN A 240 -26.07 1.78 -13.89
N ARG A 241 -26.98 0.97 -13.33
CA ARG A 241 -27.71 1.24 -12.08
C ARG A 241 -27.09 0.55 -10.88
N LEU A 242 -26.17 -0.39 -11.08
CA LEU A 242 -25.42 -1.05 -10.01
C LEU A 242 -24.31 -0.13 -9.46
N VAL A 243 -24.72 0.89 -8.70
CA VAL A 243 -23.84 1.88 -8.06
C VAL A 243 -23.74 1.57 -6.58
N LEU A 244 -22.64 0.92 -6.18
CA LEU A 244 -22.41 0.53 -4.78
C LEU A 244 -21.45 1.49 -4.05
N GLY A 245 -20.71 2.32 -4.79
CA GLY A 245 -19.86 3.38 -4.22
C GLY A 245 -20.67 4.62 -3.80
N ARG A 246 -20.03 5.53 -3.05
CA ARG A 246 -20.59 6.88 -2.80
C ARG A 246 -20.37 7.81 -3.99
N ASP A 247 -19.33 7.55 -4.76
CA ASP A 247 -19.18 8.18 -6.08
C ASP A 247 -20.17 7.55 -7.04
N GLN A 248 -20.92 8.39 -7.76
CA GLN A 248 -22.01 7.98 -8.67
C GLN A 248 -21.45 7.41 -9.97
N SER A 249 -20.72 6.31 -9.85
CA SER A 249 -20.16 5.54 -10.95
C SER A 249 -20.58 4.08 -10.83
N PRO A 250 -21.03 3.45 -11.91
CA PRO A 250 -21.33 2.02 -11.93
C PRO A 250 -20.16 1.17 -11.42
N LEU A 251 -20.47 0.02 -10.83
CA LEU A 251 -19.48 -0.94 -10.40
C LEU A 251 -18.59 -1.33 -11.60
N LYS A 252 -17.33 -0.90 -11.56
CA LYS A 252 -16.32 -1.30 -12.55
C LYS A 252 -15.65 -2.57 -12.09
N VAL A 253 -15.89 -3.67 -12.78
CA VAL A 253 -15.09 -4.88 -12.71
C VAL A 253 -14.29 -4.93 -13.99
N TYR A 254 -12.98 -4.75 -13.90
CA TYR A 254 -12.10 -4.87 -15.06
C TYR A 254 -12.10 -6.33 -15.52
N GLU A 255 -12.51 -6.56 -16.76
CA GLU A 255 -12.35 -7.86 -17.43
C GLU A 255 -10.85 -8.19 -17.54
N VAL A 256 -10.40 -9.13 -16.69
CA VAL A 256 -9.28 -10.08 -16.87
C VAL A 256 -7.83 -9.53 -16.88
N GLN A 257 -7.08 -9.88 -15.82
CA GLN A 257 -5.87 -10.74 -15.80
C GLN A 257 -5.30 -10.66 -14.39
N GLY A 258 -5.59 -11.65 -13.55
CA GLY A 258 -4.89 -11.75 -12.28
C GLY A 258 -3.45 -12.18 -12.50
N HIS A 259 -2.56 -11.81 -11.58
CA HIS A 259 -1.15 -12.20 -11.63
C HIS A 259 -0.82 -13.14 -10.48
N SER A 260 -0.15 -14.25 -10.80
CA SER A 260 0.34 -15.20 -9.79
C SER A 260 1.69 -14.76 -9.26
N TYR A 261 1.85 -14.69 -7.94
CA TYR A 261 3.15 -14.45 -7.30
C TYR A 261 3.48 -15.55 -6.30
N PHE A 262 4.77 -15.82 -6.13
CA PHE A 262 5.25 -16.82 -5.18
C PHE A 262 5.54 -16.16 -3.84
N SER A 263 4.95 -16.67 -2.76
CA SER A 263 5.24 -16.22 -1.41
C SER A 263 5.17 -17.39 -0.43
N TYR A 264 6.21 -17.55 0.40
CA TYR A 264 6.29 -18.58 1.44
C TYR A 264 5.96 -20.01 0.94
N GLY A 265 6.47 -20.41 -0.23
CA GLY A 265 6.25 -21.75 -0.77
C GLY A 265 4.90 -21.94 -1.47
N LYS A 266 4.05 -20.91 -1.57
CA LYS A 266 2.73 -20.96 -2.20
C LYS A 266 2.67 -20.05 -3.41
N ILE A 267 2.00 -20.50 -4.47
CA ILE A 267 1.60 -19.66 -5.60
C ILE A 267 0.26 -19.03 -5.25
N LEU A 268 0.23 -17.70 -5.19
CA LEU A 268 -0.95 -16.91 -4.84
C LEU A 268 -1.39 -16.14 -6.08
N TYR A 269 -2.64 -16.30 -6.49
CA TYR A 269 -3.21 -15.57 -7.63
C TYR A 269 -3.86 -14.28 -7.14
N ARG A 270 -3.48 -13.13 -7.72
CA ARG A 270 -4.00 -11.81 -7.35
C ARG A 270 -4.98 -11.32 -8.41
N GLU A 271 -6.23 -11.12 -8.05
CA GLU A 271 -7.32 -10.72 -8.95
C GLU A 271 -7.48 -9.19 -9.08
N THR A 272 -8.24 -8.75 -10.09
CA THR A 272 -8.60 -7.34 -10.29
C THR A 272 -9.57 -6.87 -9.21
N ALA A 273 -9.11 -5.94 -8.37
CA ALA A 273 -9.89 -5.43 -7.23
C ALA A 273 -11.15 -4.68 -7.67
N ALA A 274 -12.30 -5.05 -7.11
CA ALA A 274 -13.52 -4.27 -7.25
C ALA A 274 -13.48 -3.10 -6.26
N ARG A 275 -13.42 -1.86 -6.75
CA ARG A 275 -13.37 -0.68 -5.87
C ARG A 275 -14.75 -0.06 -5.72
N LEU A 276 -15.21 0.05 -4.48
CA LEU A 276 -16.41 0.78 -4.10
C LEU A 276 -16.02 2.23 -3.81
N LEU A 277 -15.89 3.08 -4.83
CA LEU A 277 -15.34 4.44 -4.67
C LEU A 277 -16.04 5.26 -3.57
N GLY A 278 -15.28 5.71 -2.57
CA GLY A 278 -15.79 6.41 -1.39
C GLY A 278 -16.26 5.51 -0.24
N ARG A 279 -16.17 4.19 -0.41
CA ARG A 279 -16.32 3.16 0.64
C ARG A 279 -15.07 2.28 0.66
N LEU A 280 -14.81 1.61 1.77
CA LEU A 280 -13.68 0.70 1.91
C LEU A 280 -14.14 -0.74 1.71
N HIS A 281 -13.76 -1.37 0.60
CA HIS A 281 -13.97 -2.80 0.42
C HIS A 281 -12.76 -3.60 0.91
N ILE A 282 -13.01 -4.51 1.86
CA ILE A 282 -12.05 -5.44 2.44
C ILE A 282 -12.51 -6.87 2.10
N ASP A 283 -11.68 -7.60 1.37
CA ASP A 283 -11.94 -9.01 1.02
C ASP A 283 -11.15 -9.92 1.97
N ASP A 284 -11.84 -10.60 2.89
CA ASP A 284 -11.22 -11.46 3.90
C ASP A 284 -10.36 -12.58 3.29
N HIS A 285 -10.70 -13.04 2.08
CA HIS A 285 -9.93 -14.10 1.40
C HIS A 285 -8.56 -13.61 0.91
N ASN A 286 -8.47 -12.34 0.50
CA ASN A 286 -7.27 -11.75 -0.09
C ASN A 286 -6.51 -10.83 0.88
N ALA A 287 -7.04 -10.62 2.08
CA ALA A 287 -6.50 -9.65 3.02
C ALA A 287 -5.45 -10.26 3.95
N PHE A 288 -4.19 -10.34 3.48
CA PHE A 288 -3.05 -10.89 4.21
C PHE A 288 -2.90 -10.38 5.64
N ILE A 289 -3.18 -9.09 5.87
CA ILE A 289 -2.99 -8.46 7.18
C ILE A 289 -4.25 -8.56 8.03
N SER A 290 -5.44 -8.32 7.47
CA SER A 290 -6.67 -8.32 8.29
C SER A 290 -7.16 -9.71 8.64
N ALA A 291 -6.80 -10.74 7.86
CA ALA A 291 -7.12 -12.14 8.21
C ALA A 291 -6.52 -12.54 9.57
N ASP A 292 -5.29 -12.10 9.86
CA ASP A 292 -4.59 -12.45 11.11
C ASP A 292 -4.63 -11.34 12.17
N CYS A 293 -4.78 -10.07 11.76
CA CYS A 293 -4.65 -8.91 12.67
C CYS A 293 -5.90 -8.01 12.73
N GLY A 294 -6.99 -8.36 12.03
CA GLY A 294 -8.22 -7.57 11.99
C GLY A 294 -8.06 -6.16 11.41
N LEU A 295 -9.12 -5.35 11.56
CA LEU A 295 -9.14 -3.96 11.05
C LEU A 295 -8.18 -3.03 11.80
N GLU A 296 -8.01 -3.23 13.11
CA GLU A 296 -7.07 -2.44 13.92
C GLU A 296 -5.64 -2.57 13.41
N GLY A 297 -5.20 -3.80 13.12
CA GLY A 297 -3.89 -4.05 12.50
C GLY A 297 -3.78 -3.42 11.12
N LEU A 298 -4.81 -3.56 10.27
CA LEU A 298 -4.82 -2.97 8.93
C LEU A 298 -4.73 -1.43 8.96
N PHE A 299 -5.49 -0.77 9.83
CA PHE A 299 -5.46 0.68 9.98
C PHE A 299 -4.10 1.17 10.49
N GLU A 300 -3.51 0.44 11.42
CA GLU A 300 -2.16 0.72 11.93
C GLU A 300 -1.12 0.68 10.81
N ILE A 301 -1.17 -0.35 9.95
CA ILE A 301 -0.27 -0.46 8.81
C ILE A 301 -0.52 0.66 7.81
N SER A 302 -1.78 0.88 7.44
CA SER A 302 -2.15 1.89 6.45
C SER A 302 -1.69 3.30 6.86
N ARG A 303 -1.85 3.65 8.15
CA ARG A 303 -1.36 4.89 8.75
C ARG A 303 0.16 4.97 8.77
N THR A 304 0.82 3.94 9.30
CA THR A 304 2.26 3.96 9.54
C THR A 304 3.05 3.94 8.24
N CYS A 305 2.61 3.13 7.27
CA CYS A 305 3.24 2.96 5.98
C CYS A 305 2.72 3.92 4.89
N ILE A 306 1.74 4.77 5.21
CA ILE A 306 1.19 5.81 4.32
C ILE A 306 0.71 5.19 2.99
N ILE A 307 -0.15 4.18 3.11
CA ILE A 307 -0.70 3.43 1.98
C ILE A 307 -2.21 3.32 2.10
N PRO A 308 -3.01 3.70 1.07
CA PRO A 308 -4.47 3.66 1.16
C PRO A 308 -5.01 2.31 1.64
N ILE A 309 -5.99 2.31 2.53
CA ILE A 309 -6.48 1.10 3.24
C ILE A 309 -6.84 -0.03 2.28
N GLN A 310 -7.59 0.27 1.21
CA GLN A 310 -7.99 -0.74 0.21
C GLN A 310 -6.81 -1.38 -0.52
N ARG A 311 -5.72 -0.63 -0.71
CA ARG A 311 -4.48 -1.15 -1.29
C ARG A 311 -3.71 -1.94 -0.23
N ALA A 312 -3.63 -1.42 0.99
CA ALA A 312 -2.92 -2.04 2.11
C ALA A 312 -3.43 -3.46 2.41
N SER A 313 -4.76 -3.65 2.36
CA SER A 313 -5.39 -4.95 2.59
C SER A 313 -4.98 -5.99 1.54
N ARG A 314 -4.89 -5.58 0.27
CA ARG A 314 -4.57 -6.44 -0.89
C ARG A 314 -3.08 -6.52 -1.20
N ALA A 315 -2.26 -5.74 -0.50
CA ALA A 315 -0.83 -5.64 -0.74
C ALA A 315 -0.09 -6.69 0.06
N THR A 316 1.01 -7.19 -0.50
CA THR A 316 1.93 -8.01 0.29
C THR A 316 2.50 -7.17 1.43
N ILE A 317 2.89 -7.83 2.50
CA ILE A 317 3.56 -7.23 3.65
C ILE A 317 4.77 -6.37 3.20
N GLY A 318 5.55 -6.86 2.24
CA GLY A 318 6.69 -6.12 1.69
C GLY A 318 6.30 -4.86 0.92
N THR A 319 5.20 -4.90 0.16
CA THR A 319 4.66 -3.72 -0.54
C THR A 319 4.25 -2.64 0.45
N ASN A 320 3.61 -3.02 1.56
CA ASN A 320 3.26 -2.08 2.64
C ASN A 320 4.52 -1.42 3.20
N MET A 321 5.57 -2.19 3.52
CA MET A 321 6.84 -1.60 3.99
C MET A 321 7.52 -0.69 2.95
N THR A 322 7.49 -1.08 1.68
CA THR A 322 8.09 -0.31 0.59
C THR A 322 7.45 1.08 0.47
N SER A 323 6.14 1.19 0.74
CA SER A 323 5.45 2.49 0.79
C SER A 323 6.06 3.47 1.80
N LEU A 324 6.50 2.97 2.97
CA LEU A 324 7.18 3.82 3.95
C LEU A 324 8.58 4.25 3.46
N GLN A 325 9.29 3.36 2.77
CA GLN A 325 10.59 3.68 2.19
C GLN A 325 10.45 4.72 1.07
N PHE A 326 9.42 4.61 0.23
CA PHE A 326 9.10 5.61 -0.80
C PHE A 326 8.78 6.97 -0.20
N TYR A 327 8.03 7.01 0.90
CA TYR A 327 7.80 8.26 1.63
C TYR A 327 9.12 8.93 2.06
N HIS A 328 10.05 8.16 2.63
CA HIS A 328 11.36 8.69 3.02
C HIS A 328 12.18 9.16 1.81
N ALA A 329 12.15 8.43 0.69
CA ALA A 329 12.81 8.84 -0.56
C ALA A 329 12.29 10.19 -1.06
N VAL A 330 10.95 10.32 -1.17
CA VAL A 330 10.30 11.57 -1.58
C VAL A 330 10.64 12.72 -0.63
N LYS A 331 10.66 12.47 0.69
CA LYS A 331 11.04 13.48 1.70
C LYS A 331 12.50 13.94 1.58
N GLN A 332 13.37 13.09 1.04
CA GLN A 332 14.79 13.39 0.83
C GLN A 332 15.08 13.87 -0.60
N ASP A 333 14.07 14.19 -1.42
CA ASP A 333 14.23 14.54 -2.84
C ASP A 333 14.94 13.45 -3.68
N VAL A 334 14.86 12.19 -3.24
CA VAL A 334 15.42 11.04 -3.94
C VAL A 334 14.38 10.43 -4.86
N LEU A 335 14.74 10.24 -6.13
CA LEU A 335 13.92 9.62 -7.14
C LEU A 335 13.83 8.10 -6.94
N ILE A 336 12.66 7.52 -7.22
CA ILE A 336 12.43 6.08 -7.07
C ILE A 336 12.53 5.42 -8.45
N PRO A 337 13.48 4.49 -8.66
CA PRO A 337 13.68 3.88 -9.97
C PRO A 337 12.49 2.99 -10.37
N TRP A 338 12.08 3.07 -11.64
CA TRP A 338 10.97 2.24 -12.16
C TRP A 338 11.32 0.75 -12.19
N ASN A 339 12.54 0.40 -12.63
CA ASN A 339 13.00 -0.99 -12.68
C ASN A 339 14.07 -1.23 -11.59
N LYS A 340 13.74 -2.06 -10.60
CA LYS A 340 14.61 -2.47 -9.48
C LYS A 340 15.61 -3.55 -9.89
N ASN A 341 16.38 -3.26 -10.94
CA ASN A 341 17.33 -4.20 -11.53
C ASN A 341 18.77 -3.70 -11.35
N GLN A 342 19.07 -3.01 -10.26
CA GLN A 342 20.47 -2.66 -10.01
C GLN A 342 21.24 -3.94 -9.71
N PRO A 343 22.21 -4.30 -10.56
CA PRO A 343 23.06 -5.43 -10.27
C PRO A 343 23.91 -5.08 -9.04
N GLU A 344 24.18 -6.08 -8.21
CA GLU A 344 25.21 -5.91 -7.19
C GLU A 344 26.55 -5.56 -7.84
N GLU A 345 27.39 -4.84 -7.10
CA GLU A 345 28.77 -4.63 -7.51
C GLU A 345 29.47 -5.98 -7.71
N TRP A 346 30.46 -5.99 -8.60
CA TRP A 346 31.25 -7.19 -8.86
C TRP A 346 31.83 -7.75 -7.55
N LYS A 347 31.69 -9.07 -7.36
CA LYS A 347 32.23 -9.85 -6.25
C LYS A 347 32.99 -11.03 -6.81
N ASP A 348 34.13 -11.36 -6.19
CA ASP A 348 34.83 -12.59 -6.53
C ASP A 348 34.15 -13.83 -5.91
N ALA A 349 34.60 -15.03 -6.31
CA ALA A 349 34.01 -16.27 -5.85
C ALA A 349 34.11 -16.46 -4.33
N ASN A 350 35.20 -16.01 -3.69
CA ASN A 350 35.39 -16.13 -2.25
C ASN A 350 34.46 -15.17 -1.50
N GLU A 351 34.35 -13.93 -1.96
CA GLU A 351 33.42 -12.95 -1.42
C GLU A 351 31.97 -13.44 -1.49
N LEU A 352 31.56 -14.06 -2.60
CA LEU A 352 30.23 -14.64 -2.75
C LEU A 352 29.97 -15.76 -1.73
N VAL A 353 30.93 -16.67 -1.52
CA VAL A 353 30.81 -17.76 -0.54
C VAL A 353 30.71 -17.24 0.90
N ILE A 354 31.37 -16.13 1.21
CA ILE A 354 31.28 -15.50 2.53
C ILE A 354 29.96 -14.73 2.68
N ALA A 355 29.54 -14.01 1.63
CA ALA A 355 28.36 -13.14 1.66
C ALA A 355 27.03 -13.90 1.65
N ASP A 356 26.95 -15.05 0.97
CA ASP A 356 25.70 -15.80 0.78
C ASP A 356 25.52 -16.92 1.83
N ARG A 357 26.06 -16.73 3.03
CA ARG A 357 25.87 -17.66 4.15
C ARG A 357 24.49 -17.47 4.77
N GLY A 358 23.80 -18.59 4.98
CA GLY A 358 22.57 -18.62 5.77
C GLY A 358 22.82 -18.31 7.25
N GLY A 359 21.74 -18.28 8.04
CA GLY A 359 21.84 -18.13 9.49
C GLY A 359 22.70 -19.24 10.12
N PHE A 360 23.40 -18.91 11.20
CA PHE A 360 24.19 -19.89 11.94
C PHE A 360 23.30 -21.01 12.48
N ILE A 361 23.66 -22.25 12.16
CA ILE A 361 23.00 -23.45 12.70
C ILE A 361 23.99 -24.12 13.64
N HIS A 362 23.64 -24.16 14.92
CA HIS A 362 24.36 -24.97 15.88
C HIS A 362 23.86 -26.42 15.76
N GLU A 363 24.74 -27.36 15.47
CA GLU A 363 24.40 -28.78 15.48
C GLU A 363 24.22 -29.24 16.94
N PRO A 364 23.00 -29.58 17.37
CA PRO A 364 22.79 -30.06 18.72
C PRO A 364 23.32 -31.49 18.86
N GLU A 365 23.76 -31.85 20.06
CA GLU A 365 24.02 -33.25 20.37
C GLU A 365 22.70 -34.06 20.29
N THR A 366 22.76 -35.25 19.70
CA THR A 366 21.56 -36.10 19.57
C THR A 366 21.26 -36.78 20.89
N GLY A 367 20.08 -36.54 21.44
CA GLY A 367 19.65 -37.13 22.71
C GLY A 367 18.23 -36.75 23.08
N ILE A 368 17.76 -37.28 24.21
CA ILE A 368 16.52 -36.84 24.86
C ILE A 368 16.93 -35.89 25.97
N TYR A 369 16.37 -34.68 25.93
CA TYR A 369 16.67 -33.62 26.90
C TYR A 369 15.40 -33.24 27.65
N ASP A 370 15.49 -33.24 28.98
CA ASP A 370 14.47 -32.67 29.86
C ASP A 370 14.87 -31.23 30.26
N GLN A 371 13.89 -30.42 30.65
CA GLN A 371 14.09 -29.03 31.15
C GLN A 371 14.72 -28.06 30.12
N VAL A 372 14.29 -28.15 28.86
CA VAL A 372 14.75 -27.27 27.79
C VAL A 372 14.08 -25.89 27.87
N GLY A 373 14.89 -24.83 27.79
CA GLY A 373 14.42 -23.44 27.66
C GLY A 373 14.70 -22.87 26.27
N GLU A 374 13.75 -22.12 25.72
CA GLU A 374 13.88 -21.42 24.44
C GLU A 374 14.16 -19.93 24.67
N LEU A 375 15.20 -19.40 24.02
CA LEU A 375 15.52 -17.98 24.00
C LEU A 375 15.41 -17.47 22.57
N ASP A 376 14.46 -16.56 22.31
CA ASP A 376 14.26 -15.93 21.01
C ASP A 376 14.65 -14.45 21.03
N PHE A 377 15.37 -14.01 20.00
CA PHE A 377 15.69 -12.61 19.79
C PHE A 377 14.53 -11.89 19.11
N THR A 378 13.90 -10.96 19.83
CA THR A 378 12.80 -10.18 19.25
C THR A 378 13.30 -9.34 18.07
N SER A 379 12.88 -9.69 16.85
CA SER A 379 13.18 -8.93 15.63
C SER A 379 14.68 -8.69 15.41
N LEU A 380 15.47 -9.76 15.50
CA LEU A 380 16.93 -9.73 15.37
C LEU A 380 17.41 -8.93 14.15
N TYR A 381 17.04 -9.34 12.92
CA TYR A 381 17.50 -8.69 11.69
C TYR A 381 17.09 -7.22 11.58
N PRO A 382 15.81 -6.84 11.76
CA PRO A 382 15.42 -5.42 11.76
C PRO A 382 16.22 -4.56 12.74
N THR A 383 16.50 -5.10 13.93
CA THR A 383 17.22 -4.37 14.98
C THR A 383 18.67 -4.14 14.57
N ILE A 384 19.34 -5.18 14.04
CA ILE A 384 20.71 -5.05 13.51
C ILE A 384 20.74 -4.02 12.37
N MET A 385 19.79 -4.08 11.43
CA MET A 385 19.73 -3.14 10.31
C MET A 385 19.56 -1.69 10.77
N ARG A 386 18.67 -1.45 11.74
CA ARG A 386 18.47 -0.13 12.34
C ARG A 386 19.74 0.36 13.04
N ASP A 387 20.31 -0.45 13.93
CA ASP A 387 21.39 -0.04 14.84
C ASP A 387 22.74 0.09 14.13
N LYS A 388 22.97 -0.75 13.11
CA LYS A 388 24.19 -0.73 12.30
C LYS A 388 24.05 0.10 11.03
N ASN A 389 22.91 0.74 10.80
CA ASN A 389 22.63 1.54 9.61
C ASN A 389 22.79 0.75 8.31
N LEU A 390 22.30 -0.50 8.26
CA LEU A 390 22.42 -1.37 7.08
C LEU A 390 21.30 -1.10 6.08
N SER A 391 21.69 -0.66 4.89
CA SER A 391 20.83 -0.42 3.74
C SER A 391 21.67 -0.51 2.47
N GLY A 392 21.03 -0.74 1.31
CA GLY A 392 21.75 -0.88 0.03
C GLY A 392 22.62 0.32 -0.32
N GLU A 393 22.18 1.51 0.08
CA GLU A 393 22.82 2.79 -0.17
C GLU A 393 23.88 3.18 0.90
N THR A 394 23.87 2.55 2.08
CA THR A 394 24.79 2.88 3.17
C THR A 394 25.98 1.93 3.24
N VAL A 395 25.82 0.69 2.76
CA VAL A 395 26.89 -0.31 2.64
C VAL A 395 27.77 0.04 1.44
N LYS A 396 29.10 -0.09 1.60
CA LYS A 396 30.10 0.32 0.58
C LYS A 396 29.99 1.78 0.14
N CYS A 397 29.51 2.66 1.02
CA CYS A 397 29.36 4.08 0.67
C CYS A 397 30.70 4.74 0.32
N LYS A 398 30.71 5.64 -0.66
CA LYS A 398 31.92 6.36 -1.08
C LYS A 398 32.41 7.39 -0.05
N CYS A 399 31.52 7.87 0.81
CA CYS A 399 31.80 8.97 1.73
C CYS A 399 32.54 8.57 3.01
N CYS A 400 32.51 7.29 3.41
CA CYS A 400 33.11 6.79 4.65
C CYS A 400 34.04 5.58 4.41
N PRO A 401 35.13 5.71 3.62
CA PRO A 401 36.02 4.58 3.32
C PRO A 401 36.74 4.01 4.55
N ASN A 402 36.96 4.85 5.57
CA ASN A 402 37.64 4.51 6.82
C ASN A 402 36.68 4.26 7.99
N SER A 403 35.40 3.99 7.73
CA SER A 403 34.41 3.69 8.77
C SER A 403 34.89 2.56 9.68
N LEU A 404 34.70 2.72 10.99
CA LEU A 404 34.94 1.67 11.98
C LEU A 404 33.75 0.71 12.05
N ASN A 405 32.55 1.17 11.68
CA ASN A 405 31.37 0.34 11.53
C ASN A 405 31.46 -0.44 10.22
N ARG A 406 31.82 -1.73 10.30
CA ARG A 406 32.02 -2.61 9.14
C ARG A 406 31.21 -3.88 9.25
N VAL A 407 30.83 -4.42 8.10
CA VAL A 407 30.23 -5.75 8.02
C VAL A 407 31.30 -6.79 8.42
N PRO A 408 31.06 -7.63 9.44
CA PRO A 408 32.01 -8.68 9.84
C PRO A 408 32.33 -9.62 8.68
N GLU A 409 33.55 -10.16 8.66
CA GLU A 409 34.10 -11.05 7.61
C GLU A 409 34.28 -10.41 6.23
N LEU A 410 33.32 -9.62 5.75
CA LEU A 410 33.35 -8.95 4.45
C LEU A 410 34.10 -7.60 4.48
N ASN A 411 34.26 -7.00 5.65
CA ASN A 411 34.91 -5.69 5.86
C ASN A 411 34.30 -4.52 5.06
N TYR A 412 33.08 -4.66 4.55
CA TYR A 412 32.38 -3.58 3.85
C TYR A 412 32.13 -2.42 4.81
N ASN A 413 32.54 -1.22 4.40
CA ASN A 413 32.33 -0.01 5.20
C ASN A 413 30.85 0.37 5.21
N ILE A 414 30.36 0.82 6.36
CA ILE A 414 28.99 1.30 6.50
C ILE A 414 29.01 2.82 6.75
N CYS A 415 28.08 3.52 6.13
CA CYS A 415 27.96 4.97 6.27
C CYS A 415 27.70 5.39 7.72
N GLU A 416 28.49 6.35 8.20
CA GLU A 416 28.33 6.98 9.53
C GLU A 416 27.89 8.45 9.42
N ARG A 417 27.82 9.01 8.20
CA ARG A 417 27.46 10.43 7.97
C ARG A 417 25.96 10.66 7.89
N TRP A 418 25.21 9.70 7.37
CA TRP A 418 23.77 9.81 7.16
C TRP A 418 23.10 8.45 7.33
N ARG A 419 21.79 8.47 7.66
CA ARG A 419 21.01 7.26 7.89
C ARG A 419 20.29 6.82 6.64
N GLY A 420 20.38 5.52 6.35
CA GLY A 420 19.71 4.90 5.21
C GLY A 420 18.18 4.90 5.36
N ILE A 421 17.49 4.82 4.23
CA ILE A 421 16.03 4.80 4.12
C ILE A 421 15.45 3.53 4.74
N VAL A 422 16.11 2.38 4.62
CA VAL A 422 15.67 1.15 5.29
C VAL A 422 15.78 1.29 6.82
N PRO A 423 16.93 1.66 7.43
CA PRO A 423 17.05 1.93 8.86
C PRO A 423 16.02 2.94 9.40
N LEU A 424 15.79 4.05 8.70
CA LEU A 424 14.78 5.05 9.07
C LEU A 424 13.37 4.47 9.10
N SER A 425 13.02 3.67 8.10
CA SER A 425 11.71 3.02 8.02
C SER A 425 11.53 1.98 9.15
N LEU A 426 12.56 1.19 9.43
CA LEU A 426 12.53 0.14 10.45
C LEU A 426 12.44 0.69 11.88
N GLU A 427 13.11 1.80 12.16
CA GLU A 427 13.06 2.48 13.46
C GLU A 427 11.62 2.79 13.86
N ILE A 428 10.85 3.42 12.96
CA ILE A 428 9.44 3.76 13.19
C ILE A 428 8.63 2.51 13.55
N LEU A 429 8.81 1.42 12.79
CA LEU A 429 8.06 0.18 12.98
C LEU A 429 8.44 -0.52 14.31
N LEU A 430 9.74 -0.56 14.63
CA LEU A 430 10.26 -1.19 15.84
C LEU A 430 9.83 -0.45 17.11
N GLU A 431 9.95 0.88 17.12
CA GLU A 431 9.56 1.71 18.25
C GLU A 431 8.06 1.61 18.53
N ARG A 432 7.23 1.72 17.49
CA ARG A 432 5.77 1.57 17.63
C ARG A 432 5.40 0.20 18.18
N ARG A 433 6.00 -0.86 17.65
CA ARG A 433 5.76 -2.23 18.14
C ARG A 433 6.16 -2.40 19.61
N LEU A 434 7.30 -1.83 20.02
CA LEU A 434 7.73 -1.85 21.42
C LEU A 434 6.72 -1.14 22.33
N ARG A 435 6.27 0.05 21.94
CA ARG A 435 5.26 0.83 22.68
C ARG A 435 3.94 0.06 22.80
N TYR A 436 3.43 -0.55 21.72
CA TYR A 436 2.21 -1.36 21.81
C TYR A 436 2.36 -2.59 22.71
N LYS A 437 3.52 -3.23 22.73
CA LYS A 437 3.80 -4.33 23.67
C LYS A 437 3.77 -3.88 25.13
N GLN A 438 4.28 -2.68 25.44
CA GLN A 438 4.22 -2.10 26.78
C GLN A 438 2.77 -1.76 27.14
N LEU A 439 2.07 -1.03 26.28
CA LEU A 439 0.67 -0.65 26.49
C LEU A 439 -0.26 -1.87 26.64
N LYS A 440 -0.01 -2.96 25.91
CA LYS A 440 -0.75 -4.23 26.08
C LYS A 440 -0.57 -4.82 27.48
N ARG A 441 0.63 -4.73 28.06
CA ARG A 441 0.93 -5.24 29.41
C ARG A 441 0.28 -4.38 30.49
N ASP A 442 0.24 -3.07 30.27
CA ASP A 442 -0.30 -2.11 31.24
C ASP A 442 -1.83 -1.95 31.15
N ALA A 443 -2.43 -2.35 30.02
CA ALA A 443 -3.87 -2.33 29.79
C ALA A 443 -4.60 -3.30 30.73
N LYS A 444 -5.75 -2.87 31.23
CA LYS A 444 -6.59 -3.63 32.17
C LYS A 444 -7.84 -4.19 31.51
N ASP A 445 -8.34 -3.52 30.48
CA ASP A 445 -9.55 -3.91 29.77
C ASP A 445 -9.23 -4.78 28.55
N GLU A 446 -10.06 -5.80 28.35
CA GLU A 446 -9.84 -6.82 27.32
C GLU A 446 -9.89 -6.23 25.90
N LEU A 447 -10.77 -5.26 25.65
CA LEU A 447 -10.92 -4.62 24.34
C LEU A 447 -9.64 -3.85 23.95
N THR A 448 -9.04 -3.11 24.88
CA THR A 448 -7.78 -2.40 24.63
C THR A 448 -6.60 -3.36 24.49
N ILE A 449 -6.59 -4.46 25.26
CA ILE A 449 -5.58 -5.52 25.09
C ILE A 449 -5.66 -6.10 23.68
N GLN A 450 -6.86 -6.45 23.20
CA GLN A 450 -7.08 -6.97 21.85
C GLN A 450 -6.68 -5.94 20.78
N LYS A 451 -7.03 -4.66 20.97
CA LYS A 451 -6.63 -3.55 20.09
C LYS A 451 -5.12 -3.45 19.96
N TYR A 452 -4.39 -3.39 21.07
CA TYR A 452 -2.93 -3.29 21.04
C TYR A 452 -2.26 -4.56 20.52
N ASP A 453 -2.87 -5.72 20.77
CA ASP A 453 -2.37 -6.98 20.24
C ASP A 453 -2.50 -7.06 18.72
N ALA A 454 -3.64 -6.65 18.16
CA ALA A 454 -3.87 -6.56 16.73
C ALA A 454 -2.84 -5.63 16.06
N ARG A 455 -2.63 -4.44 16.63
CA ARG A 455 -1.68 -3.45 16.10
C ARG A 455 -0.22 -3.92 16.18
N GLN A 456 0.22 -4.47 17.32
CA GLN A 456 1.60 -4.99 17.43
C GLN A 456 1.84 -6.19 16.51
N SER A 457 0.84 -7.07 16.36
CA SER A 457 0.95 -8.27 15.52
C SER A 457 1.10 -7.88 14.06
N ALA A 458 0.34 -6.87 13.60
CA ALA A 458 0.49 -6.35 12.25
C ALA A 458 1.91 -5.80 11.99
N LEU A 459 2.46 -5.03 12.94
CA LEU A 459 3.83 -4.52 12.85
C LEU A 459 4.88 -5.65 12.90
N LYS A 460 4.63 -6.71 13.68
CA LYS A 460 5.48 -7.92 13.71
C LYS A 460 5.57 -8.52 12.31
N TRP A 461 4.43 -8.73 11.65
CA TRP A 461 4.36 -9.29 10.31
C TRP A 461 5.14 -8.44 9.30
N ILE A 462 5.01 -7.11 9.33
CA ILE A 462 5.81 -6.21 8.49
C ILE A 462 7.31 -6.37 8.68
N LEU A 463 7.77 -6.43 9.93
CA LEU A 463 9.18 -6.52 10.25
C LEU A 463 9.83 -7.83 9.74
N VAL A 464 9.06 -8.91 9.56
CA VAL A 464 9.56 -10.19 9.03
C VAL A 464 10.00 -10.09 7.57
N CYS A 465 9.51 -9.11 6.80
CA CYS A 465 9.91 -8.95 5.39
C CYS A 465 11.14 -8.05 5.18
N SER A 466 11.72 -7.49 6.25
CA SER A 466 12.79 -6.47 6.17
C SER A 466 14.06 -6.92 5.45
N PHE A 467 14.41 -8.19 5.54
CA PHE A 467 15.64 -8.74 4.94
C PHE A 467 15.48 -9.24 3.50
N ARG A 468 14.26 -9.26 2.94
CA ARG A 468 13.98 -9.74 1.57
C ARG A 468 13.64 -8.63 0.58
N LEU A 469 13.65 -7.37 1.01
CA LEU A 469 13.22 -6.25 0.16
C LEU A 469 14.43 -5.50 -0.37
N PRO A 470 14.85 -5.75 -1.62
CA PRO A 470 15.68 -4.80 -2.32
C PRO A 470 14.89 -3.50 -2.44
N TRP A 471 15.37 -2.48 -1.74
CA TRP A 471 14.90 -1.11 -1.90
C TRP A 471 15.37 -0.51 -3.24
N ILE A 472 16.35 -1.17 -3.89
CA ILE A 472 17.01 -0.79 -5.13
C ILE A 472 17.15 -2.00 -6.05
#